data_AF-A0A835ZE32-F1
#
_entry.id   AF-A0A835ZE32-F1
#
_cell.length_a   1.000
_cell.length_b   1.000
_cell.length_c   1.000
_cell.angle_alpha   90.00
_cell.angle_beta   90.00
_cell.angle_gamma   90.00
#
_symmetry.space_group_name_H-M   'P 1'
#
loop_
_entity.id
_entity.type
_entity.pdbx_description
1 polymer ?
#
loop_
_entity_poly.entity_id
_entity_poly.type
_entity_poly.pdbx_seq_one_letter_code
_entity_poly.pdbx_strand_id
1 'polypeptide(L)'
;HHQECVYEYKKARPVKLSLADARPDIAELWDYTLNTGKTPETISYGLGEPVNWKCPETSCSQQCPHSWMATVNSMTSRTTDSNGCPWCGHKKVCEHESLAALRPEIAAMLHPTLNPGVDPLTISVKSNKLFFFRCDNRRNDCTCDEEHVWEA
;
A
#
# COMPACT_ATOMS: atom_id res chain seq x y z
N HIS A 1 -58.34 -3.41 33.51
CA HIS A 1 -58.16 -3.19 32.06
C HIS A 1 -56.97 -2.27 31.86
N HIS A 2 -55.75 -2.81 31.85
CA HIS A 2 -54.55 -2.07 31.49
C HIS A 2 -54.24 -2.42 30.04
N GLN A 3 -54.39 -1.43 29.15
CA GLN A 3 -54.05 -1.54 27.75
C GLN A 3 -52.59 -1.08 27.63
N GLU A 4 -51.67 -2.04 27.45
CA GLU A 4 -50.27 -1.72 27.22
C GLU A 4 -50.07 -1.21 25.79
N CYS A 5 -49.65 0.05 25.66
CA CYS A 5 -49.20 0.60 24.39
C CYS A 5 -47.80 0.06 24.09
N VAL A 6 -47.69 -0.89 23.16
CA VAL A 6 -46.41 -1.36 22.63
C VAL A 6 -45.93 -0.36 21.57
N TYR A 7 -45.00 0.52 21.95
CA TYR A 7 -44.27 1.35 20.99
C TYR A 7 -43.13 0.51 20.37
N GLU A 8 -43.29 0.07 19.13
CA GLU A 8 -42.19 -0.54 18.36
C GLU A 8 -41.16 0.52 17.94
N TYR A 9 -40.03 0.57 18.65
CA TYR A 9 -38.86 1.33 18.22
C TYR A 9 -38.16 0.63 17.04
N LYS A 10 -38.55 0.95 15.81
CA LYS A 10 -37.76 0.57 14.63
C LYS A 10 -36.53 1.49 14.57
N LYS A 11 -35.35 0.99 14.97
CA LYS A 11 -34.07 1.71 14.79
C LYS A 11 -33.91 2.04 13.30
N ALA A 12 -34.02 3.32 12.94
CA ALA A 12 -33.70 3.78 11.60
C ALA A 12 -32.25 3.39 11.27
N ARG A 13 -32.01 2.76 10.11
CA ARG A 13 -30.63 2.53 9.66
C ARG A 13 -29.99 3.90 9.44
N PRO A 14 -28.81 4.18 10.04
CA PRO A 14 -28.15 5.45 9.81
C PRO A 14 -27.89 5.61 8.31
N VAL A 15 -28.26 6.77 7.77
CA VAL A 15 -27.91 7.15 6.40
C VAL A 15 -26.39 7.06 6.29
N LYS A 16 -25.89 6.23 5.38
CA LYS A 16 -24.45 6.18 5.12
C LYS A 16 -24.06 7.50 4.47
N LEU A 17 -23.18 8.25 5.13
CA LEU A 17 -22.59 9.49 4.59
C LEU A 17 -21.84 9.21 3.28
N SER A 18 -21.69 10.24 2.44
CA SER A 18 -20.83 10.16 1.27
C SER A 18 -19.35 10.04 1.68
N LEU A 19 -18.47 9.64 0.76
CA LEU A 19 -17.03 9.65 1.00
C LEU A 19 -16.54 11.07 1.28
N ALA A 20 -16.99 12.05 0.48
CA ALA A 20 -16.61 13.46 0.64
C ALA A 20 -16.99 14.02 2.02
N ASP A 21 -18.18 13.68 2.52
CA ASP A 21 -18.66 14.17 3.82
C ASP A 21 -17.94 13.49 5.00
N ALA A 22 -17.68 12.18 4.88
CA ALA A 22 -17.13 11.40 5.99
C ALA A 22 -15.61 11.52 6.12
N ARG A 23 -14.89 11.61 4.99
CA ARG A 23 -13.42 11.57 4.89
C ARG A 23 -12.94 12.44 3.71
N PRO A 24 -13.01 13.78 3.82
CA PRO A 24 -12.54 14.68 2.76
C PRO A 24 -11.06 14.49 2.43
N ASP A 25 -10.24 14.16 3.44
CA ASP A 25 -8.82 13.82 3.31
C ASP A 25 -8.57 12.61 2.40
N ILE A 26 -9.50 11.65 2.37
CA ILE A 26 -9.43 10.48 1.47
C ILE A 26 -10.07 10.80 0.11
N ALA A 27 -11.12 11.63 0.08
CA ALA A 27 -11.74 12.08 -1.16
C ALA A 27 -10.75 12.83 -2.07
N GLU A 28 -9.79 13.56 -1.50
CA GLU A 28 -8.70 14.22 -2.24
C GLU A 28 -7.82 13.24 -3.03
N LEU A 29 -7.77 11.96 -2.62
CA LEU A 29 -7.02 10.92 -3.30
C LEU A 29 -7.80 10.26 -4.45
N TRP A 30 -9.01 10.75 -4.79
CA TRP A 30 -9.85 10.14 -5.81
C TRP A 30 -9.31 10.32 -7.22
N ASP A 31 -9.26 9.24 -8.01
CA ASP A 31 -8.96 9.36 -9.44
C ASP A 31 -10.23 9.58 -10.29
N TYR A 32 -10.56 10.86 -10.52
CA TYR A 32 -11.67 11.26 -11.38
C TYR A 32 -11.55 10.79 -12.84
N THR A 33 -10.35 10.48 -13.31
CA THR A 33 -10.12 10.02 -14.70
C THR A 33 -10.52 8.57 -14.87
N LEU A 34 -10.16 7.73 -13.89
CA LEU A 34 -10.35 6.28 -13.94
C LEU A 34 -11.67 5.82 -13.32
N ASN A 35 -12.26 6.61 -12.42
CA ASN A 35 -13.54 6.29 -11.79
C ASN A 35 -14.71 7.02 -12.48
N THR A 36 -14.78 6.93 -13.81
CA THR A 36 -15.83 7.60 -14.60
C THR A 36 -17.22 7.22 -14.12
N GLY A 37 -18.10 8.21 -13.92
CA GLY A 37 -19.48 8.00 -13.47
C GLY A 37 -19.66 7.78 -11.98
N LYS A 38 -18.59 7.86 -11.18
CA LYS A 38 -18.65 7.85 -9.71
C LYS A 38 -17.87 9.00 -9.14
N THR A 39 -18.39 9.59 -8.06
CA THR A 39 -17.73 10.72 -7.39
C THR A 39 -17.73 10.52 -5.88
N PRO A 40 -16.77 11.12 -5.15
CA PRO A 40 -16.74 11.05 -3.69
C PRO A 40 -18.04 11.52 -3.01
N GLU A 41 -18.79 12.43 -3.63
CA GLU A 41 -20.05 12.98 -3.12
C GLU A 41 -21.23 12.03 -3.30
N THR A 42 -21.14 11.08 -4.24
CA THR A 42 -22.24 10.18 -4.61
C THR A 42 -22.09 8.76 -4.05
N ILE A 43 -20.87 8.37 -3.66
CA ILE A 43 -20.57 7.05 -3.11
C ILE A 43 -20.54 7.08 -1.58
N SER A 44 -20.96 6.00 -0.93
CA SER A 44 -20.87 5.90 0.53
C SER A 44 -19.45 5.56 0.98
N TYR A 45 -18.97 6.16 2.07
CA TYR A 45 -17.64 5.86 2.65
C TYR A 45 -17.44 4.37 3.00
N GLY A 46 -18.52 3.66 3.34
CA GLY A 46 -18.51 2.24 3.69
C GLY A 46 -18.71 1.29 2.49
N LEU A 47 -18.47 1.76 1.25
CA LEU A 47 -18.61 0.95 0.04
C LEU A 47 -17.44 -0.04 -0.08
N GLY A 48 -17.75 -1.32 -0.24
CA GLY A 48 -16.75 -2.39 -0.39
C GLY A 48 -16.27 -2.59 -1.83
N GLU A 49 -16.53 -1.65 -2.72
CA GLU A 49 -16.18 -1.75 -4.14
C GLU A 49 -14.78 -1.18 -4.39
N PRO A 50 -13.91 -1.87 -5.15
CA PRO A 50 -12.61 -1.35 -5.54
C PRO A 50 -12.75 -0.21 -6.53
N VAL A 51 -11.99 0.86 -6.28
CA VAL A 51 -11.92 2.06 -7.12
C VAL A 51 -10.47 2.50 -7.24
N ASN A 52 -10.19 3.38 -8.19
CA ASN A 52 -8.86 3.91 -8.44
C ASN A 52 -8.57 5.13 -7.58
N TRP A 53 -7.39 5.16 -6.99
CA TRP A 53 -6.89 6.25 -6.17
C TRP A 53 -5.61 6.79 -6.80
N LYS A 54 -5.37 8.09 -6.62
CA LYS A 54 -4.16 8.78 -7.03
C LYS A 54 -3.69 9.71 -5.91
N CYS A 55 -2.38 9.77 -5.69
CA CYS A 55 -1.82 10.73 -4.75
C CYS A 55 -1.42 11.99 -5.51
N PRO A 56 -1.74 13.21 -5.00
CA PRO A 56 -1.21 14.44 -5.57
C PRO A 56 0.30 14.62 -5.31
N GLU A 57 0.86 13.91 -4.34
CA GLU A 57 2.28 13.95 -4.03
C GLU A 57 3.14 13.36 -5.15
N THR A 58 4.24 14.05 -5.44
CA THR A 58 5.25 13.66 -6.45
C THR A 58 6.64 13.57 -5.84
N SER A 59 6.73 13.37 -4.52
CA SER A 59 7.97 13.46 -3.74
C SER A 59 9.02 12.38 -4.02
N CYS A 60 8.73 11.35 -4.83
CA CYS A 60 9.78 10.44 -5.31
C CYS A 60 10.78 11.24 -6.17
N SER A 61 12.07 10.93 -6.07
CA SER A 61 13.16 11.62 -6.80
C SER A 61 12.94 11.81 -8.31
N GLN A 62 12.07 10.99 -8.92
CA GLN A 62 11.70 11.04 -10.34
C GLN A 62 10.25 11.51 -10.59
N GLN A 63 9.60 12.14 -9.62
CA GLN A 63 8.21 12.62 -9.71
C GLN A 63 7.22 11.53 -10.16
N CYS A 64 7.40 10.31 -9.64
CA CYS A 64 6.57 9.18 -10.03
C CYS A 64 5.12 9.38 -9.54
N PRO A 65 4.11 9.27 -10.42
CA PRO A 65 2.73 9.34 -9.99
C PRO A 65 2.37 8.09 -9.17
N HIS A 66 1.78 8.29 -8.00
CA HIS A 66 1.26 7.19 -7.20
C HIS A 66 -0.20 6.91 -7.58
N SER A 67 -0.46 5.71 -8.10
CA SER A 67 -1.82 5.24 -8.40
C SER A 67 -2.03 3.81 -7.89
N TRP A 68 -3.19 3.53 -7.29
CA TRP A 68 -3.51 2.20 -6.77
C TRP A 68 -5.00 1.92 -6.78
N MET A 69 -5.35 0.63 -6.75
CA MET A 69 -6.72 0.17 -6.53
C MET A 69 -6.91 -0.26 -5.07
N ALA A 70 -8.01 0.18 -4.46
CA ALA A 70 -8.43 -0.25 -3.14
C ALA A 70 -9.93 -0.01 -2.96
N THR A 71 -10.57 -0.70 -2.03
CA THR A 71 -11.99 -0.49 -1.73
C THR A 71 -12.20 0.76 -0.88
N VAL A 72 -13.31 1.48 -1.07
CA VAL A 72 -13.60 2.72 -0.33
C VAL A 72 -13.63 2.50 1.18
N ASN A 73 -14.23 1.39 1.64
CA ASN A 73 -14.27 1.05 3.06
C ASN A 73 -12.87 0.76 3.66
N SER A 74 -11.93 0.22 2.87
CA SER A 74 -10.55 -0.03 3.34
C SER A 74 -9.74 1.26 3.43
N MET A 75 -10.04 2.25 2.57
CA MET A 75 -9.37 3.55 2.56
C MET A 75 -9.89 4.52 3.62
N THR A 76 -11.09 4.27 4.13
CA THR A 76 -11.75 5.12 5.14
C THR A 76 -11.76 4.52 6.54
N SER A 77 -11.39 3.24 6.67
CA SER A 77 -11.43 2.49 7.93
C SER A 77 -10.37 2.98 8.90
N ARG A 78 -10.75 3.25 10.15
CA ARG A 78 -9.80 3.69 11.21
C ARG A 78 -9.00 2.56 11.83
N THR A 79 -9.37 1.31 11.56
CA THR A 79 -8.75 0.13 12.17
C THR A 79 -7.78 -0.58 11.24
N THR A 80 -7.69 -0.13 9.99
CA THR A 80 -6.81 -0.72 8.99
C THR A 80 -5.73 0.27 8.64
N ASP A 81 -4.50 -0.21 8.55
CA ASP A 81 -3.39 0.64 8.10
C ASP A 81 -3.55 1.04 6.64
N SER A 82 -4.48 0.49 5.87
CA SER A 82 -4.66 0.72 4.43
C SER A 82 -5.04 2.14 4.00
N ASN A 83 -5.32 3.07 4.91
CA ASN A 83 -5.67 4.44 4.54
C ASN A 83 -4.49 5.20 3.92
N GLY A 84 -4.82 6.14 3.04
CA GLY A 84 -3.86 7.03 2.40
C GLY A 84 -3.02 6.38 1.31
N CYS A 85 -2.05 7.13 0.79
CA CYS A 85 -1.16 6.66 -0.26
C CYS A 85 -0.21 5.57 0.25
N PRO A 86 -0.14 4.37 -0.38
CA PRO A 86 0.77 3.30 0.02
C PRO A 86 2.26 3.66 -0.04
N TRP A 87 2.65 4.57 -0.92
CA TRP A 87 4.04 5.02 -1.05
C TRP A 87 4.41 6.04 0.02
N CYS A 88 3.58 7.06 0.22
CA CYS A 88 3.80 8.05 1.30
C CYS A 88 3.78 7.40 2.69
N GLY A 89 2.98 6.36 2.88
CA GLY A 89 2.96 5.55 4.10
C GLY A 89 4.01 4.44 4.16
N HIS A 90 4.99 4.41 3.26
CA HIS A 90 6.09 3.43 3.20
C HIS A 90 5.67 1.94 3.14
N LYS A 91 4.43 1.66 2.70
CA LYS A 91 3.95 0.29 2.45
C LYS A 91 4.38 -0.23 1.09
N LYS A 92 4.60 0.68 0.14
CA LYS A 92 5.20 0.42 -1.17
C LYS A 92 6.45 1.27 -1.33
N VAL A 93 7.41 0.73 -2.07
CA VAL A 93 8.66 1.38 -2.40
C VAL A 93 8.56 1.94 -3.82
N CYS A 94 9.04 3.17 -4.03
CA CYS A 94 9.25 3.70 -5.38
C CYS A 94 10.42 2.91 -6.00
N GLU A 95 10.26 2.38 -7.21
CA GLU A 95 11.31 1.55 -7.84
C GLU A 95 12.67 2.28 -7.92
N HIS A 96 12.65 3.60 -8.12
CA HIS A 96 13.83 4.48 -8.15
C HIS A 96 14.53 4.64 -6.80
N GLU A 97 13.86 4.28 -5.71
CA GLU A 97 14.37 4.35 -4.33
C GLU A 97 14.58 2.94 -3.73
N SER A 98 14.47 1.92 -4.56
CA SER A 98 14.64 0.53 -4.18
C SER A 98 16.11 0.15 -3.96
N LEU A 99 16.34 -1.01 -3.35
CA LEU A 99 17.66 -1.59 -3.19
C LEU A 99 18.35 -1.78 -4.55
N ALA A 100 17.63 -2.27 -5.57
CA ALA A 100 18.19 -2.45 -6.90
C ALA A 100 18.55 -1.13 -7.60
N ALA A 101 17.76 -0.07 -7.42
CA ALA A 101 18.06 1.22 -8.02
C ALA A 101 19.22 1.95 -7.32
N LEU A 102 19.26 1.90 -5.98
CA LEU A 102 20.21 2.69 -5.19
C LEU A 102 21.48 1.93 -4.81
N ARG A 103 21.46 0.59 -4.77
CA ARG A 103 22.57 -0.31 -4.40
C ARG A 103 22.58 -1.58 -5.27
N PRO A 104 22.75 -1.45 -6.60
CA PRO A 104 22.67 -2.58 -7.53
C PRO A 104 23.67 -3.70 -7.21
N GLU A 105 24.83 -3.36 -6.66
CA GLU A 105 25.83 -4.33 -6.21
C GLU A 105 25.33 -5.20 -5.04
N ILE A 106 24.58 -4.63 -4.09
CA ILE A 106 24.00 -5.37 -2.97
C ILE A 106 22.79 -6.17 -3.44
N ALA A 107 21.95 -5.60 -4.32
CA ALA A 107 20.82 -6.31 -4.90
C ALA A 107 21.26 -7.55 -5.69
N ALA A 108 22.40 -7.49 -6.39
CA ALA A 108 22.98 -8.62 -7.10
C ALA A 108 23.44 -9.77 -6.17
N MET A 109 23.66 -9.47 -4.90
CA MET A 109 24.05 -10.44 -3.87
C MET A 109 22.83 -11.12 -3.22
N LEU A 110 21.59 -10.71 -3.52
CA LEU A 110 20.41 -11.38 -2.96
C LEU A 110 20.34 -12.85 -3.39
N HIS A 111 20.10 -13.73 -2.42
CA HIS A 111 20.01 -15.15 -2.67
C HIS A 111 18.69 -15.50 -3.39
N PRO A 112 18.70 -16.10 -4.58
CA PRO A 112 17.49 -16.23 -5.42
C PRO A 112 16.47 -17.25 -4.89
N THR A 113 16.93 -18.32 -4.21
CA THR A 113 16.06 -19.39 -3.72
C THR A 113 15.70 -19.29 -2.24
N LEU A 114 16.54 -18.63 -1.41
CA LEU A 114 16.27 -18.43 0.01
C LEU A 114 15.40 -17.19 0.29
N ASN A 115 15.18 -16.35 -0.73
CA ASN A 115 14.22 -15.24 -0.68
C ASN A 115 13.13 -15.43 -1.76
N PRO A 116 12.31 -16.49 -1.68
CA PRO A 116 11.35 -16.81 -2.73
C PRO A 116 10.35 -15.66 -2.91
N GLY A 117 10.20 -15.19 -4.15
CA GLY A 117 9.26 -14.12 -4.51
C GLY A 117 9.67 -12.71 -4.10
N VAL A 118 10.91 -12.53 -3.60
CA VAL A 118 11.44 -11.20 -3.30
C VAL A 118 11.95 -10.54 -4.57
N ASP A 119 11.32 -9.43 -4.94
CA ASP A 119 11.80 -8.55 -6.00
C ASP A 119 12.67 -7.43 -5.38
N PRO A 120 13.96 -7.31 -5.74
CA PRO A 120 14.85 -6.25 -5.26
C PRO A 120 14.32 -4.82 -5.50
N LEU A 121 13.46 -4.61 -6.51
CA LEU A 121 12.81 -3.32 -6.79
C LEU A 121 11.72 -2.95 -5.76
N THR A 122 11.33 -3.90 -4.92
CA THR A 122 10.32 -3.70 -3.86
C THR A 122 10.93 -3.53 -2.47
N ILE A 123 12.26 -3.66 -2.34
CA ILE A 123 12.97 -3.52 -1.06
C ILE A 123 13.44 -2.09 -0.91
N SER A 124 13.12 -1.44 0.21
CA SER A 124 13.70 -0.13 0.55
C SER A 124 15.12 -0.31 1.08
N VAL A 125 16.05 0.59 0.73
CA VAL A 125 17.39 0.64 1.36
C VAL A 125 17.37 0.89 2.87
N LYS A 126 16.23 1.31 3.43
CA LYS A 126 16.01 1.50 4.86
C LYS A 126 15.19 0.36 5.50
N SER A 127 14.97 -0.73 4.77
CA SER A 127 14.22 -1.88 5.26
C SER A 127 14.94 -2.50 6.46
N ASN A 128 14.17 -2.84 7.51
CA ASN A 128 14.65 -3.66 8.63
C ASN A 128 14.29 -5.15 8.48
N LYS A 129 13.78 -5.55 7.31
CA LYS A 129 13.55 -6.96 6.98
C LYS A 129 14.88 -7.62 6.66
N LEU A 130 15.07 -8.81 7.19
CA LEU A 130 16.22 -9.65 6.92
C LEU A 130 16.04 -10.40 5.60
N PHE A 131 17.11 -10.51 4.83
CA PHE A 131 17.18 -11.29 3.59
C PHE A 131 18.44 -12.14 3.59
N PHE A 132 18.39 -13.25 2.87
CA PHE A 132 19.57 -14.06 2.62
C PHE A 132 20.38 -13.47 1.45
N PHE A 133 21.68 -13.35 1.63
CA PHE A 133 22.62 -12.91 0.61
C PHE A 133 23.61 -14.04 0.31
N ARG A 134 24.23 -13.96 -0.87
CA ARG A 134 25.35 -14.79 -1.27
C ARG A 134 26.48 -13.94 -1.82
N CYS A 135 27.70 -14.46 -1.73
CA CYS A 135 28.86 -13.75 -2.26
C CYS A 135 28.76 -13.56 -3.79
N ASP A 136 29.22 -12.41 -4.28
CA ASP A 136 29.44 -12.21 -5.71
C ASP A 136 30.80 -12.80 -6.09
N ASN A 137 30.80 -14.07 -6.53
CA ASN A 137 32.00 -14.79 -6.95
C ASN A 137 32.78 -14.09 -8.08
N ARG A 138 32.21 -13.05 -8.72
CA ARG A 138 32.89 -12.24 -9.74
C ARG A 138 33.99 -11.34 -9.18
N ARG A 139 34.04 -11.12 -7.86
CA ARG A 139 35.09 -10.29 -7.23
C ARG A 139 36.36 -11.07 -6.86
N ASN A 140 36.38 -12.39 -7.05
CA ASN A 140 37.55 -13.26 -6.79
C ASN A 140 38.17 -13.06 -5.39
N ASP A 141 37.38 -12.56 -4.43
CA ASP A 141 37.82 -12.11 -3.09
C ASP A 141 37.76 -13.24 -2.05
N CYS A 142 37.42 -14.45 -2.48
CA CYS A 142 37.35 -15.63 -1.63
C CYS A 142 37.83 -16.88 -2.39
N THR A 143 38.79 -17.59 -1.82
CA THR A 143 39.45 -18.78 -2.39
C THR A 143 38.79 -20.09 -1.94
N CYS A 144 37.54 -20.06 -1.52
CA CYS A 144 36.79 -21.21 -1.04
C CYS A 144 35.86 -21.73 -2.14
N ASP A 145 35.74 -23.05 -2.24
CA ASP A 145 34.84 -23.73 -3.18
C ASP A 145 33.38 -23.73 -2.71
N GLU A 146 33.06 -23.08 -1.59
CA GLU A 146 31.74 -23.11 -0.94
C GLU A 146 30.94 -21.82 -1.16
N GLU A 147 29.61 -21.95 -1.34
CA GLU A 147 28.70 -20.81 -1.43
C GLU A 147 28.58 -20.13 -0.07
N HIS A 148 29.15 -18.94 0.07
CA HIS A 148 28.98 -18.13 1.27
C HIS A 148 27.60 -17.49 1.30
N VAL A 149 26.79 -17.89 2.26
CA VAL A 149 25.44 -17.37 2.49
C VAL A 149 25.36 -16.75 3.89
N TRP A 150 24.76 -15.56 4.01
CA TRP A 150 24.46 -14.94 5.30
C TRP A 150 23.09 -14.26 5.28
N GLU A 151 22.53 -14.02 6.45
CA GLU A 151 21.30 -13.25 6.65
C GLU A 151 21.66 -11.86 7.17
N ALA A 152 21.10 -10.82 6.56
CA ALA A 152 21.30 -9.42 6.95
C ALA A 152 20.09 -8.55 6.62
#